data_AF-A0A4U5NMK4-F1
#
_entry.id   AF-A0A4U5NMK4-F1
#
_cell.length_a   1.000
_cell.length_b   1.000
_cell.length_c   1.000
_cell.angle_alpha   90.00
_cell.angle_beta   90.00
_cell.angle_gamma   90.00
#
_symmetry.space_group_name_H-M   'P 1'
#
loop_
_entity.id
_entity.type
_entity.pdbx_description
1 polymer ?
#
loop_
_entity_poly.entity_id
_entity_poly.type
_entity_poly.pdbx_seq_one_letter_code
_entity_poly.pdbx_strand_id
1 'polypeptide(L)'
;MVCVVFAAEELQSLKSHWQNTPQIWDQIDDPCGAPWVGVTCTNSRITSLKLPSMSLAGNLRDRIGGLTELRSFHFNRNQLSGFIPPVLFSSDMMLIHVRLNRNALSGEVPKNRNNLTNLKELDLSNNSFYSSESSEWFSTLPSLTTLVIENGSLQGTLTPKVFSFPDIQQVLLRNNAFNGTFDLDDSFSPQLQLVDLRNNQISAVTLSADYKNKLM
;
A
#
# COMPACT_ATOMS: atom_id res chain seq x y z
N MET A 1 22.12 -5.63 -22.18
CA MET A 1 21.88 -7.07 -21.92
C MET A 1 22.00 -7.44 -20.43
N VAL A 2 22.82 -6.76 -19.63
CA VAL A 2 23.00 -7.06 -18.17
C VAL A 2 21.76 -6.73 -17.31
N CYS A 3 20.95 -5.72 -17.68
CA CYS A 3 19.79 -5.28 -16.87
C CYS A 3 18.59 -6.23 -16.87
N VAL A 4 18.45 -7.07 -17.90
CA VAL A 4 17.31 -8.00 -18.06
C VAL A 4 17.43 -9.18 -17.10
N VAL A 5 18.67 -9.62 -16.84
CA VAL A 5 18.97 -10.79 -16.01
C VAL A 5 18.60 -10.53 -14.54
N PHE A 6 18.92 -9.34 -14.00
CA PHE A 6 18.67 -9.04 -12.59
C PHE A 6 17.18 -8.97 -12.20
N ALA A 7 16.32 -8.32 -13.00
CA ALA A 7 14.90 -8.21 -12.66
C ALA A 7 14.16 -9.57 -12.75
N ALA A 8 14.61 -10.44 -13.66
CA ALA A 8 14.10 -11.80 -13.78
C ALA A 8 14.47 -12.64 -12.54
N GLU A 9 15.72 -12.57 -12.08
CA GLU A 9 16.18 -13.28 -10.87
C GLU A 9 15.42 -12.85 -9.61
N GLU A 10 15.14 -11.56 -9.44
CA GLU A 10 14.39 -11.05 -8.28
C GLU A 10 12.95 -11.57 -8.26
N LEU A 11 12.25 -11.55 -9.41
CA LEU A 11 10.89 -12.07 -9.49
C LEU A 11 10.85 -13.61 -9.38
N GLN A 12 11.83 -14.32 -9.95
CA GLN A 12 11.97 -15.77 -9.77
C GLN A 12 12.25 -16.13 -8.30
N SER A 13 13.05 -15.33 -7.60
CA SER A 13 13.30 -15.51 -6.17
C SER A 13 12.06 -15.22 -5.32
N LEU A 14 11.19 -14.30 -5.73
CA LEU A 14 9.90 -14.09 -5.06
C LEU A 14 8.95 -15.25 -5.31
N LYS A 15 8.85 -15.68 -6.58
CA LYS A 15 8.04 -16.81 -7.01
C LYS A 15 8.34 -18.08 -6.23
N SER A 16 9.60 -18.37 -5.92
CA SER A 16 9.98 -19.59 -5.18
C SER A 16 9.40 -19.67 -3.75
N HIS A 17 8.89 -18.55 -3.22
CA HIS A 17 8.23 -18.48 -1.92
C HIS A 17 6.71 -18.44 -2.02
N TRP A 18 6.15 -18.53 -3.22
CA TRP A 18 4.72 -18.48 -3.47
C TRP A 18 4.19 -19.82 -3.99
N GLN A 19 2.94 -20.10 -3.62
CA GLN A 19 2.14 -21.21 -4.10
C GLN A 19 0.99 -20.66 -4.93
N ASN A 20 0.47 -21.45 -5.87
CA ASN A 20 -0.59 -21.05 -6.80
C ASN A 20 -0.18 -19.89 -7.72
N THR A 21 1.11 -19.83 -8.09
CA THR A 21 1.60 -18.91 -9.12
C THR A 21 1.06 -19.31 -10.51
N PRO A 22 0.90 -18.36 -11.45
CA PRO A 22 0.51 -18.70 -12.82
C PRO A 22 1.48 -19.71 -13.46
N GLN A 23 0.95 -20.78 -14.05
CA GLN A 23 1.75 -21.89 -14.61
C GLN A 23 2.79 -21.43 -15.65
N ILE A 24 2.49 -20.37 -16.41
CA ILE A 24 3.42 -19.82 -17.41
C ILE A 24 4.73 -19.32 -16.80
N TRP A 25 4.73 -18.98 -15.50
CA TRP A 25 5.92 -18.53 -14.79
C TRP A 25 6.96 -19.65 -14.68
N ASP A 26 6.57 -20.93 -14.76
CA ASP A 26 7.48 -22.10 -14.75
C ASP A 26 8.01 -22.48 -16.13
N GLN A 27 7.47 -21.90 -17.20
CA GLN A 27 7.76 -22.30 -18.57
C GLN A 27 8.67 -21.32 -19.31
N ILE A 28 8.79 -20.09 -18.81
CA ILE A 28 9.46 -18.98 -19.49
C ILE A 28 10.36 -18.28 -18.48
N ASP A 29 11.67 -18.23 -18.73
CA ASP A 29 12.63 -17.64 -17.79
C ASP A 29 12.58 -16.11 -17.75
N ASP A 30 12.30 -15.46 -18.90
CA ASP A 30 12.29 -14.01 -19.03
C ASP A 30 10.85 -13.45 -18.89
N PRO A 31 10.52 -12.80 -17.76
CA PRO A 31 9.20 -12.21 -17.55
C PRO A 31 8.87 -11.03 -18.47
N CYS A 32 9.87 -10.43 -19.11
CA CYS A 32 9.72 -9.31 -20.05
C CYS A 32 9.81 -9.72 -21.52
N GLY A 33 10.49 -10.82 -21.84
CA GLY A 33 10.67 -11.34 -23.20
C GLY A 33 9.42 -12.02 -23.76
N ALA A 34 8.68 -12.73 -22.91
CA ALA A 34 7.31 -13.15 -23.16
C ALA A 34 6.49 -12.86 -21.90
N PRO A 35 5.49 -11.97 -21.96
CA PRO A 35 4.93 -11.33 -20.77
C PRO A 35 4.27 -12.37 -19.87
N TRP A 36 4.87 -12.57 -18.70
CA TRP A 36 4.28 -13.36 -17.63
C TRP A 36 2.91 -12.78 -17.27
N VAL A 37 1.96 -13.66 -16.97
CA VAL A 37 0.65 -13.23 -16.46
C VAL A 37 0.84 -12.34 -15.24
N GLY A 38 0.22 -11.16 -15.28
CA GLY A 38 0.30 -10.17 -14.21
C GLY A 38 1.57 -9.30 -14.22
N VAL A 39 2.51 -9.50 -15.15
CA VAL A 39 3.74 -8.72 -15.27
C VAL A 39 3.64 -7.75 -16.44
N THR A 40 4.09 -6.52 -16.25
CA THR A 40 4.33 -5.57 -17.35
C THR A 40 5.72 -5.00 -17.22
N CYS A 41 6.40 -4.89 -18.36
CA CYS A 41 7.74 -4.33 -18.43
C CYS A 41 7.79 -3.07 -19.29
N THR A 42 8.71 -2.17 -18.97
CA THR A 42 9.08 -1.00 -19.78
C THR A 42 10.59 -0.99 -19.89
N ASN A 43 11.13 -0.93 -21.11
CA ASN A 43 12.57 -1.00 -21.36
C ASN A 43 13.26 -2.19 -20.65
N SER A 44 12.62 -3.36 -20.66
CA SER A 44 13.07 -4.60 -20.00
C SER A 44 13.19 -4.52 -18.46
N ARG A 45 12.46 -3.59 -17.83
CA ARG A 45 12.33 -3.48 -16.36
C ARG A 45 10.88 -3.72 -15.96
N ILE A 46 10.65 -4.48 -14.89
CA ILE A 46 9.30 -4.73 -14.37
C ILE A 46 8.75 -3.44 -13.78
N THR A 47 7.66 -2.93 -14.33
CA THR A 47 7.00 -1.70 -13.88
C THR A 47 5.64 -1.96 -13.25
N SER A 48 5.04 -3.11 -13.48
CA SER A 48 3.77 -3.51 -12.87
C SER A 48 3.76 -5.00 -12.57
N LEU A 49 3.32 -5.34 -11.36
CA LEU A 49 3.08 -6.71 -10.90
C LEU A 49 1.69 -6.79 -10.25
N LYS A 50 0.75 -7.43 -10.94
CA LYS A 50 -0.67 -7.46 -10.60
C LYS A 50 -1.23 -8.88 -10.70
N LEU A 51 -1.44 -9.51 -9.56
CA LEU A 51 -2.01 -10.86 -9.43
C LEU A 51 -3.20 -10.88 -8.44
N PRO A 52 -4.25 -10.07 -8.64
CA PRO A 52 -5.37 -10.05 -7.72
C PRO A 52 -6.20 -11.34 -7.82
N SER A 53 -6.77 -11.81 -6.69
CA SER A 53 -7.73 -12.92 -6.66
C SER A 53 -7.21 -14.24 -7.25
N MET A 54 -5.93 -14.56 -7.04
CA MET A 54 -5.29 -15.75 -7.60
C MET A 54 -5.13 -16.91 -6.60
N SER A 55 -5.65 -16.77 -5.38
CA SER A 55 -5.38 -17.72 -4.28
C SER A 55 -3.88 -17.90 -4.00
N LEU A 56 -3.08 -16.88 -4.33
CA LEU A 56 -1.64 -16.90 -4.13
C LEU A 56 -1.33 -16.97 -2.64
N ALA A 57 -0.53 -17.96 -2.21
CA ALA A 57 -0.15 -18.13 -0.81
C ALA A 57 1.37 -18.05 -0.67
N GLY A 58 1.86 -17.62 0.49
CA GLY A 58 3.30 -17.45 0.75
C GLY A 58 3.63 -16.08 1.35
N ASN A 59 4.91 -15.69 1.38
CA ASN A 59 5.35 -14.45 2.00
C ASN A 59 5.90 -13.45 0.99
N LEU A 60 5.77 -12.16 1.30
CA LEU A 60 6.57 -11.12 0.67
C LEU A 60 7.99 -11.19 1.28
N ARG A 61 9.02 -11.32 0.43
CA ARG A 61 10.43 -11.40 0.84
C ARG A 61 11.20 -10.16 0.38
N ASP A 62 12.33 -9.88 1.01
CA ASP A 62 13.11 -8.64 0.80
C ASP A 62 13.62 -8.45 -0.65
N ARG A 63 13.69 -9.53 -1.44
CA ARG A 63 13.98 -9.52 -2.88
C ARG A 63 13.10 -8.57 -3.69
N ILE A 64 11.89 -8.25 -3.20
CA ILE A 64 11.03 -7.23 -3.84
C ILE A 64 11.71 -5.86 -3.98
N GLY A 65 12.69 -5.55 -3.14
CA GLY A 65 13.48 -4.33 -3.21
C GLY A 65 14.36 -4.21 -4.46
N GLY A 66 14.65 -5.31 -5.15
CA GLY A 66 15.37 -5.28 -6.42
C GLY A 66 14.52 -4.79 -7.60
N LEU A 67 13.19 -4.72 -7.43
CA LEU A 67 12.26 -4.21 -8.44
C LEU A 67 12.07 -2.68 -8.29
N THR A 68 13.16 -1.91 -8.32
CA THR A 68 13.15 -0.46 -8.06
C THR A 68 12.27 0.35 -9.02
N GLU A 69 12.06 -0.17 -10.24
CA GLU A 69 11.21 0.45 -11.27
C GLU A 69 9.71 0.14 -11.12
N LEU A 70 9.34 -0.64 -10.10
CA LEU A 70 7.97 -1.08 -9.87
C LEU A 70 7.08 0.11 -9.48
N ARG A 71 6.03 0.33 -10.26
CA ARG A 71 5.04 1.41 -10.07
C ARG A 71 3.70 0.90 -9.55
N SER A 72 3.30 -0.31 -9.91
CA SER A 72 2.04 -0.90 -9.48
C SER A 72 2.26 -2.28 -8.88
N PHE A 73 1.84 -2.46 -7.62
CA PHE A 73 1.98 -3.71 -6.88
C PHE A 73 0.62 -4.13 -6.32
N HIS A 74 -0.09 -5.00 -7.04
CA HIS A 74 -1.46 -5.41 -6.68
C HIS A 74 -1.52 -6.91 -6.42
N PHE A 75 -1.71 -7.27 -5.15
CA PHE A 75 -1.85 -8.65 -4.68
C PHE A 75 -3.11 -8.82 -3.82
N ASN A 76 -4.09 -7.95 -4.01
CA ASN A 76 -5.32 -7.97 -3.24
C ASN A 76 -6.13 -9.26 -3.45
N ARG A 77 -6.85 -9.70 -2.40
CA ARG A 77 -7.69 -10.91 -2.40
C ARG A 77 -6.87 -12.19 -2.65
N ASN A 78 -5.76 -12.35 -1.94
CA ASN A 78 -4.95 -13.56 -1.96
C ASN A 78 -4.82 -14.14 -0.54
N GLN A 79 -3.91 -15.08 -0.36
CA GLN A 79 -3.61 -15.76 0.90
C GLN A 79 -2.17 -15.48 1.32
N LEU A 80 -1.62 -14.32 0.94
CA LEU A 80 -0.28 -13.90 1.35
C LEU A 80 -0.25 -13.70 2.87
N SER A 81 0.82 -14.15 3.52
CA SER A 81 0.99 -14.10 4.96
C SER A 81 2.37 -13.57 5.35
N GLY A 82 2.61 -13.42 6.66
CA GLY A 82 3.85 -12.84 7.17
C GLY A 82 3.90 -11.32 7.03
N PHE A 83 5.07 -10.74 7.22
CA PHE A 83 5.28 -9.30 7.24
C PHE A 83 5.40 -8.69 5.84
N ILE A 84 5.02 -7.42 5.71
CA ILE A 84 5.41 -6.63 4.54
C ILE A 84 6.88 -6.23 4.72
N PRO A 85 7.79 -6.63 3.82
CA PRO A 85 9.20 -6.31 3.96
C PRO A 85 9.39 -4.78 3.84
N PRO A 86 10.11 -4.12 4.77
CA PRO A 86 10.26 -2.67 4.78
C PRO A 86 10.82 -2.09 3.48
N VAL A 87 11.64 -2.88 2.77
CA VAL A 87 12.24 -2.52 1.48
C VAL A 87 11.19 -2.25 0.39
N LEU A 88 9.98 -2.80 0.49
CA LEU A 88 8.90 -2.47 -0.45
C LEU A 88 8.58 -0.98 -0.44
N PHE A 89 8.74 -0.32 0.71
CA PHE A 89 8.40 1.07 0.89
C PHE A 89 9.67 1.93 1.11
N SER A 90 10.83 1.47 0.65
CA SER A 90 12.07 2.27 0.69
C SER A 90 12.03 3.43 -0.31
N SER A 91 12.92 4.41 -0.13
CA SER A 91 13.08 5.55 -1.04
C SER A 91 13.59 5.18 -2.44
N ASP A 92 14.14 3.98 -2.61
CA ASP A 92 14.63 3.50 -3.91
C ASP A 92 13.50 3.00 -4.82
N MET A 93 12.31 2.78 -4.25
CA MET A 93 11.16 2.26 -4.95
C MET A 93 10.36 3.38 -5.63
N MET A 94 9.86 3.11 -6.83
CA MET A 94 9.01 4.04 -7.61
C MET A 94 7.51 3.75 -7.51
N LEU A 95 7.05 3.20 -6.38
CA LEU A 95 5.67 2.77 -6.21
C LEU A 95 4.68 3.94 -6.33
N ILE A 96 3.62 3.72 -7.10
CA ILE A 96 2.49 4.64 -7.29
C ILE A 96 1.22 4.04 -6.70
N HIS A 97 0.97 2.75 -6.92
CA HIS A 97 -0.22 2.05 -6.43
C HIS A 97 0.17 0.76 -5.73
N VAL A 98 -0.24 0.63 -4.47
CA VAL A 98 -0.04 -0.58 -3.65
C VAL A 98 -1.38 -1.06 -3.12
N ARG A 99 -1.78 -2.28 -3.53
CA ARG A 99 -3.01 -2.93 -3.08
C ARG A 99 -2.70 -4.31 -2.53
N LEU A 100 -2.74 -4.44 -1.21
CA LEU A 100 -2.48 -5.67 -0.47
C LEU A 100 -3.68 -6.12 0.37
N ASN A 101 -4.83 -5.47 0.18
CA ASN A 101 -6.03 -5.73 0.95
C ASN A 101 -6.59 -7.14 0.76
N ARG A 102 -7.23 -7.67 1.80
CA ARG A 102 -7.79 -9.04 1.84
C ARG A 102 -6.71 -10.09 1.61
N ASN A 103 -5.74 -10.12 2.50
CA ASN A 103 -4.71 -11.16 2.64
C ASN A 103 -4.64 -11.57 4.13
N ALA A 104 -3.64 -12.38 4.48
CA ALA A 104 -3.30 -12.76 5.86
C ALA A 104 -1.97 -12.14 6.32
N LEU A 105 -1.62 -10.96 5.79
CA LEU A 105 -0.37 -10.26 6.16
C LEU A 105 -0.44 -9.84 7.64
N SER A 106 0.69 -9.91 8.34
CA SER A 106 0.80 -9.66 9.77
C SER A 106 2.03 -8.80 10.09
N GLY A 107 2.32 -8.59 11.37
CA GLY A 107 3.42 -7.71 11.77
C GLY A 107 3.01 -6.24 11.83
N GLU A 108 3.99 -5.35 11.96
CA GLU A 108 3.75 -3.91 11.89
C GLU A 108 3.60 -3.44 10.43
N VAL A 109 2.78 -2.42 10.21
CA VAL A 109 2.79 -1.71 8.93
C VAL A 109 4.13 -0.97 8.81
N PRO A 110 4.92 -1.18 7.73
CA PRO A 110 6.26 -0.61 7.64
C PRO A 110 6.27 0.91 7.80
N LYS A 111 6.93 1.38 8.85
CA LYS A 111 7.13 2.81 9.13
C LYS A 111 8.25 3.30 8.23
N ASN A 112 7.95 4.17 7.27
CA ASN A 112 9.00 4.82 6.50
C ASN A 112 9.28 6.22 6.97
N ARG A 113 10.57 6.56 6.98
CA ARG A 113 11.09 7.88 7.33
C ARG A 113 11.53 8.68 6.10
N ASN A 114 11.39 8.12 4.89
CA ASN A 114 12.00 8.63 3.66
C ASN A 114 10.98 9.01 2.57
N ASN A 115 9.92 9.74 2.93
CA ASN A 115 9.04 10.50 2.05
C ASN A 115 8.74 9.84 0.68
N LEU A 116 7.79 8.89 0.61
CA LEU A 116 7.42 8.25 -0.66
C LEU A 116 6.64 9.23 -1.56
N THR A 117 7.38 10.00 -2.34
CA THR A 117 6.86 11.10 -3.18
C THR A 117 6.12 10.64 -4.43
N ASN A 118 6.03 9.34 -4.69
CA ASN A 118 5.32 8.81 -5.86
C ASN A 118 4.02 8.09 -5.49
N LEU A 119 3.85 7.69 -4.22
CA LEU A 119 2.76 6.82 -3.81
C LEU A 119 1.44 7.60 -3.79
N LYS A 120 0.52 7.23 -4.68
CA LYS A 120 -0.81 7.83 -4.83
C LYS A 120 -1.90 7.01 -4.16
N GLU A 121 -1.78 5.70 -4.22
CA GLU A 121 -2.79 4.80 -3.66
C GLU A 121 -2.15 3.73 -2.77
N LEU A 122 -2.70 3.62 -1.55
CA LEU A 122 -2.35 2.57 -0.60
C LEU A 122 -3.61 1.93 -0.02
N ASP A 123 -3.81 0.64 -0.30
CA ASP A 123 -4.85 -0.18 0.34
C ASP A 123 -4.25 -1.38 1.06
N LEU A 124 -4.31 -1.36 2.39
CA LEU A 124 -3.83 -2.42 3.28
C LEU A 124 -4.96 -3.13 4.04
N SER A 125 -6.21 -2.82 3.72
CA SER A 125 -7.40 -3.22 4.48
C SER A 125 -7.56 -4.74 4.62
N ASN A 126 -8.16 -5.21 5.71
CA ASN A 126 -8.48 -6.62 5.94
C ASN A 126 -7.22 -7.52 5.86
N ASN A 127 -6.30 -7.26 6.78
CA ASN A 127 -5.13 -8.09 7.06
C ASN A 127 -5.05 -8.30 8.59
N SER A 128 -4.05 -9.03 9.07
CA SER A 128 -3.85 -9.37 10.49
C SER A 128 -2.67 -8.59 11.10
N PHE A 129 -2.56 -7.30 10.77
CA PHE A 129 -1.50 -6.43 11.32
C PHE A 129 -1.62 -6.30 12.84
N TYR A 130 -0.46 -6.15 13.47
CA TYR A 130 -0.36 -5.83 14.88
C TYR A 130 -0.88 -4.43 15.13
N SER A 131 -1.45 -4.23 16.32
CA SER A 131 -1.90 -2.91 16.71
C SER A 131 -0.71 -1.96 16.77
N SER A 132 -0.85 -0.79 16.15
CA SER A 132 0.21 0.21 16.05
C SER A 132 -0.37 1.62 16.01
N GLU A 133 0.37 2.56 16.59
CA GLU A 133 0.09 3.98 16.46
C GLU A 133 0.49 4.43 15.06
N SER A 134 -0.50 4.70 14.22
CA SER A 134 -0.29 4.76 12.76
C SER A 134 -0.14 6.17 12.20
N SER A 135 -0.38 7.22 12.99
CA SER A 135 -0.55 8.57 12.44
C SER A 135 0.75 9.22 11.96
N GLU A 136 1.90 8.88 12.54
CA GLU A 136 3.16 9.52 12.17
C GLU A 136 3.60 9.21 10.73
N TRP A 137 3.48 7.96 10.27
CA TRP A 137 4.02 7.61 8.95
C TRP A 137 3.10 8.02 7.79
N PHE A 138 1.80 8.21 8.01
CA PHE A 138 0.91 8.80 7.00
C PHE A 138 1.42 10.17 6.53
N SER A 139 2.04 10.92 7.45
CA SER A 139 2.63 12.24 7.17
C SER A 139 3.81 12.19 6.19
N THR A 140 4.32 11.00 5.87
CA THR A 140 5.47 10.78 4.97
C THR A 140 5.06 10.40 3.54
N LEU A 141 3.77 10.52 3.20
CA LEU A 141 3.22 10.11 1.90
C LEU A 141 2.54 11.30 1.19
N PRO A 142 3.30 12.35 0.83
CA PRO A 142 2.75 13.66 0.45
C PRO A 142 1.97 13.66 -0.86
N SER A 143 2.08 12.59 -1.64
CA SER A 143 1.47 12.45 -2.96
C SER A 143 0.25 11.53 -2.97
N LEU A 144 -0.21 11.09 -1.79
CA LEU A 144 -1.40 10.26 -1.68
C LEU A 144 -2.63 10.99 -2.23
N THR A 145 -3.37 10.27 -3.06
CA THR A 145 -4.74 10.61 -3.45
C THR A 145 -5.75 9.76 -2.69
N THR A 146 -5.37 8.53 -2.31
CA THR A 146 -6.27 7.55 -1.70
C THR A 146 -5.53 6.70 -0.67
N LEU A 147 -5.97 6.79 0.59
CA LEU A 147 -5.51 5.96 1.69
C LEU A 147 -6.66 5.09 2.20
N VAL A 148 -6.49 3.76 2.19
CA VAL A 148 -7.50 2.80 2.63
C VAL A 148 -6.85 1.79 3.57
N ILE A 149 -7.21 1.85 4.86
CA ILE A 149 -6.77 0.86 5.84
C ILE A 149 -7.95 0.54 6.76
N GLU A 150 -8.91 -0.20 6.23
CA GLU A 150 -10.08 -0.66 6.99
C GLU A 150 -9.80 -2.00 7.66
N ASN A 151 -10.25 -2.19 8.91
CA ASN A 151 -9.99 -3.42 9.67
C ASN A 151 -8.47 -3.71 9.76
N GLY A 152 -7.67 -2.71 10.16
CA GLY A 152 -6.20 -2.78 10.19
C GLY A 152 -5.59 -2.77 11.59
N SER A 153 -6.41 -2.81 12.64
CA SER A 153 -5.97 -2.73 14.05
C SER A 153 -5.20 -1.44 14.41
N LEU A 154 -5.33 -0.38 13.62
CA LEU A 154 -4.62 0.89 13.86
C LEU A 154 -5.21 1.61 15.07
N GLN A 155 -4.37 2.26 15.88
CA GLN A 155 -4.81 2.96 17.09
C GLN A 155 -4.11 4.32 17.27
N GLY A 156 -4.47 5.03 18.34
CA GLY A 156 -3.93 6.35 18.70
C GLY A 156 -4.70 7.49 18.05
N THR A 157 -4.15 8.71 18.12
CA THR A 157 -4.79 9.92 17.59
C THR A 157 -4.48 10.14 16.12
N LEU A 158 -5.46 10.56 15.32
CA LEU A 158 -5.26 10.96 13.93
C LEU A 158 -4.61 12.35 13.86
N THR A 159 -3.49 12.45 13.15
CA THR A 159 -2.85 13.74 12.87
C THR A 159 -3.48 14.40 11.64
N PRO A 160 -3.73 15.73 11.65
CA PRO A 160 -4.37 16.44 10.54
C PRO A 160 -3.52 16.45 9.25
N LYS A 161 -2.21 16.18 9.35
CA LYS A 161 -1.27 16.29 8.23
C LYS A 161 -1.64 15.48 6.99
N VAL A 162 -2.17 14.26 7.14
CA VAL A 162 -2.57 13.42 6.00
C VAL A 162 -3.72 14.05 5.19
N PHE A 163 -4.58 14.83 5.85
CA PHE A 163 -5.71 15.50 5.23
C PHE A 163 -5.30 16.81 4.54
N SER A 164 -4.10 17.32 4.82
CA SER A 164 -3.55 18.55 4.24
C SER A 164 -2.76 18.31 2.94
N PHE A 165 -2.63 17.06 2.46
CA PHE A 165 -1.84 16.78 1.27
C PHE A 165 -2.51 17.31 0.00
N PRO A 166 -1.77 17.94 -0.94
CA PRO A 166 -2.35 18.71 -2.03
C PRO A 166 -3.32 17.92 -2.91
N ASP A 167 -3.06 16.61 -3.07
CA ASP A 167 -3.83 15.73 -3.95
C ASP A 167 -4.71 14.71 -3.21
N ILE A 168 -4.77 14.72 -1.87
CA ILE A 168 -5.56 13.74 -1.11
C ILE A 168 -7.05 13.93 -1.39
N GLN A 169 -7.70 12.84 -1.79
CA GLN A 169 -9.13 12.81 -2.12
C GLN A 169 -9.91 11.94 -1.16
N GLN A 170 -9.34 10.81 -0.74
CA GLN A 170 -10.05 9.82 0.07
C GLN A 170 -9.17 9.29 1.20
N VAL A 171 -9.70 9.31 2.42
CA VAL A 171 -9.08 8.72 3.62
C VAL A 171 -10.11 7.80 4.28
N LEU A 172 -9.93 6.49 4.10
CA LEU A 172 -10.86 5.45 4.54
C LEU A 172 -10.20 4.61 5.63
N LEU A 173 -10.59 4.87 6.88
CA LEU A 173 -9.97 4.31 8.09
C LEU A 173 -11.02 3.66 9.01
N ARG A 174 -12.16 3.25 8.46
CA ARG A 174 -13.23 2.61 9.23
C ARG A 174 -12.76 1.32 9.91
N ASN A 175 -13.41 0.95 11.00
CA ASN A 175 -13.14 -0.27 11.76
C ASN A 175 -11.68 -0.36 12.23
N ASN A 176 -11.21 0.67 12.94
CA ASN A 176 -9.93 0.66 13.64
C ASN A 176 -10.18 1.07 15.11
N ALA A 177 -9.12 1.43 15.83
CA ALA A 177 -9.15 1.88 17.21
C ALA A 177 -8.59 3.32 17.36
N PHE A 178 -8.77 4.17 16.33
CA PHE A 178 -8.39 5.59 16.44
C PHE A 178 -9.19 6.27 17.55
N ASN A 179 -8.54 7.06 18.38
CA ASN A 179 -9.14 7.66 19.57
C ASN A 179 -8.81 9.16 19.69
N GLY A 180 -9.30 9.77 20.77
CA GLY A 180 -9.11 11.20 21.03
C GLY A 180 -9.98 12.08 20.14
N THR A 181 -9.47 13.24 19.77
CA THR A 181 -10.17 14.24 18.96
C THR A 181 -9.73 14.15 17.50
N PHE A 182 -10.68 14.20 16.58
CA PHE A 182 -10.39 14.44 15.17
C PHE A 182 -10.65 15.91 14.85
N ASP A 183 -9.60 16.62 14.45
CA ASP A 183 -9.69 18.03 14.06
C ASP A 183 -9.34 18.17 12.57
N LEU A 184 -10.31 18.64 11.81
CA LEU A 184 -10.14 19.06 10.44
C LEU A 184 -10.35 20.57 10.39
N ASP A 185 -9.33 21.30 10.83
CA ASP A 185 -9.25 22.75 10.77
C ASP A 185 -9.20 23.26 9.32
N ASP A 186 -8.91 24.54 9.10
CA ASP A 186 -8.84 25.12 7.75
C ASP A 186 -7.64 24.59 6.90
N SER A 187 -6.82 23.69 7.44
CA SER A 187 -5.63 23.14 6.79
C SER A 187 -5.90 21.79 6.09
N PHE A 188 -7.05 21.64 5.42
CA PHE A 188 -7.37 20.45 4.63
C PHE A 188 -7.20 20.67 3.12
N SER A 189 -7.04 19.58 2.38
CA SER A 189 -6.88 19.62 0.93
C SER A 189 -8.16 20.05 0.21
N PRO A 190 -8.07 20.95 -0.79
CA PRO A 190 -9.22 21.29 -1.62
C PRO A 190 -9.75 20.11 -2.44
N GLN A 191 -8.96 19.03 -2.57
CA GLN A 191 -9.37 17.81 -3.27
C GLN A 191 -10.05 16.78 -2.37
N LEU A 192 -10.09 16.98 -1.04
CA LEU A 192 -10.54 15.98 -0.07
C LEU A 192 -12.06 15.75 -0.15
N GLN A 193 -12.48 14.64 -0.77
CA GLN A 193 -13.87 14.31 -1.06
C GLN A 193 -14.54 13.40 -0.01
N LEU A 194 -13.78 12.49 0.60
CA LEU A 194 -14.33 11.49 1.51
C LEU A 194 -13.37 11.18 2.65
N VAL A 195 -13.88 11.31 3.86
CA VAL A 195 -13.24 10.82 5.08
C VAL A 195 -14.21 9.83 5.74
N ASP A 196 -13.78 8.58 5.93
CA ASP A 196 -14.60 7.54 6.60
C ASP A 196 -13.85 7.05 7.84
N LEU A 197 -14.32 7.48 9.01
CA LEU A 197 -13.77 7.15 10.32
C LEU A 197 -14.73 6.31 11.16
N ARG A 198 -15.79 5.75 10.56
CA ARG A 198 -16.79 4.94 11.27
C ARG A 198 -16.17 3.80 12.05
N ASN A 199 -16.79 3.44 13.16
CA ASN A 199 -16.34 2.34 14.02
C ASN A 199 -14.88 2.51 14.47
N ASN A 200 -14.60 3.69 15.02
CA ASN A 200 -13.41 4.02 15.78
C ASN A 200 -13.83 4.49 17.19
N GLN A 201 -12.86 4.94 18.00
CA GLN A 201 -13.02 5.42 19.37
C GLN A 201 -12.84 6.94 19.50
N ILE A 202 -13.06 7.69 18.40
CA ILE A 202 -12.94 9.15 18.36
C ILE A 202 -14.03 9.76 19.23
N SER A 203 -13.63 10.54 20.24
CA SER A 203 -14.54 11.10 21.25
C SER A 203 -15.13 12.45 20.87
N ALA A 204 -14.48 13.20 19.98
CA ALA A 204 -14.99 14.47 19.48
C ALA A 204 -14.43 14.76 18.08
N VAL A 205 -15.21 15.52 17.30
CA VAL A 205 -14.90 15.90 15.93
C VAL A 205 -15.07 17.41 15.80
N THR A 206 -14.02 18.09 15.34
CA THR A 206 -14.03 19.51 14.99
C THR A 206 -13.86 19.61 13.47
N LEU A 207 -14.74 20.35 12.78
CA LEU A 207 -14.68 20.56 11.34
C LEU A 207 -14.69 22.06 11.03
N SER A 208 -13.85 22.47 10.09
CA SER A 208 -13.91 23.77 9.45
C SER A 208 -15.30 23.99 8.82
N ALA A 209 -15.79 25.23 8.90
CA ALA A 209 -17.03 25.65 8.24
C ALA A 209 -16.96 25.50 6.71
N ASP A 210 -15.75 25.47 6.14
CA ASP A 210 -15.52 25.33 4.70
C ASP A 210 -15.54 23.86 4.24
N TYR A 211 -15.48 22.89 5.15
CA TYR A 211 -15.55 21.48 4.81
C TYR A 211 -17.00 21.05 4.49
N LYS A 212 -17.30 20.90 3.19
CA LYS A 212 -18.63 20.53 2.67
C LYS A 212 -18.73 19.08 2.17
N ASN A 213 -17.62 18.35 2.24
CA ASN A 213 -17.50 17.01 1.69
C ASN A 213 -17.97 15.94 2.69
N LYS A 214 -17.94 14.67 2.26
CA LYS A 214 -18.54 13.59 3.03
C LYS A 214 -17.61 13.12 4.15
N LEU A 215 -18.03 13.36 5.38
CA LEU A 215 -17.48 12.71 6.57
C LEU A 215 -18.45 11.62 7.04
N MET A 216 -17.93 10.40 7.24
CA MET A 216 -18.67 9.26 7.77
C MET A 216 -18.10 8.79 9.10
#